data_AF-A0A0C3RQX9-F1
#
_entry.id   AF-A0A0C3RQX9-F1
#
_cell.length_a   1.000
_cell.length_b   1.000
_cell.length_c   1.000
_cell.angle_alpha   90.00
_cell.angle_beta   90.00
_cell.angle_gamma   90.00
#
_symmetry.space_group_name_H-M   'P 1'
#
loop_
_entity.id
_entity.type
_entity.pdbx_description
1 polymer ?
#
loop_
_entity_poly.entity_id
_entity_poly.type
_entity_poly.pdbx_seq_one_letter_code
_entity_poly.pdbx_strand_id
1 'polypeptide(L)'
;MHSSKNPQRPPVLPGPGGGSYLDWSTHIRVKKHEFGESFTVFIFLGDVPEDPDEWYSSPSYVGDHNVMVFRSGGVKRPEEDSFVQGVVHMNKAIVARSGLLSLDEDVVVPYIEEKLAWRVRTVAGECLELDEGTSLEVTVFSVRVSMGPISDPSTIPSHGEPRYYHHITAGRPGGARPQ
;
A
#
# COMPACT_ATOMS: atom_id res chain seq x y z
N MET A 1 26.51 -37.16 12.27
CA MET A 1 25.70 -36.70 11.12
C MET A 1 24.64 -35.73 11.61
N HIS A 2 24.90 -34.42 11.61
CA HIS A 2 23.86 -33.41 11.73
C HIS A 2 24.26 -32.20 10.87
N SER A 3 23.70 -32.14 9.66
CA SER A 3 23.78 -30.96 8.79
C SER A 3 22.87 -29.89 9.36
N SER A 4 23.46 -28.80 9.83
CA SER A 4 22.73 -27.57 10.13
C SER A 4 22.30 -26.93 8.82
N LYS A 5 20.97 -26.84 8.59
CA LYS A 5 20.40 -26.08 7.46
C LYS A 5 20.69 -24.60 7.71
N ASN A 6 21.51 -24.01 6.84
CA ASN A 6 21.79 -22.59 6.84
C ASN A 6 20.48 -21.82 6.52
N PRO A 7 20.02 -20.87 7.35
CA PRO A 7 18.86 -20.06 7.01
C PRO A 7 19.21 -19.21 5.78
N GLN A 8 18.46 -19.36 4.70
CA GLN A 8 18.64 -18.54 3.51
C GLN A 8 18.44 -17.07 3.89
N ARG A 9 19.42 -16.22 3.53
CA ARG A 9 19.30 -14.78 3.70
C ARG A 9 18.11 -14.28 2.86
N PRO A 10 17.35 -13.29 3.35
CA PRO A 10 16.36 -12.62 2.51
C PRO A 10 17.02 -12.06 1.25
N PRO A 11 16.31 -12.01 0.12
CA PRO A 11 16.86 -11.44 -1.11
C PRO A 11 17.31 -10.00 -0.86
N VAL A 12 18.60 -9.76 -1.10
CA VAL A 12 19.21 -8.43 -0.98
C VAL A 12 18.72 -7.63 -2.18
N LEU A 13 18.12 -6.45 -1.94
CA LEU A 13 17.90 -5.45 -3.00
C LEU A 13 19.21 -5.27 -3.79
N PRO A 14 19.19 -5.24 -5.12
CA PRO A 14 20.41 -5.34 -5.93
C PRO A 14 21.50 -4.37 -5.46
N GLY A 15 22.65 -4.96 -5.09
CA GLY A 15 23.89 -4.27 -4.76
C GLY A 15 24.68 -3.80 -6.00
N PRO A 16 25.90 -3.26 -5.84
CA PRO A 16 26.41 -2.11 -6.57
C PRO A 16 26.78 -2.40 -8.03
N GLY A 17 25.84 -2.08 -8.91
CA GLY A 17 25.98 -1.88 -10.35
C GLY A 17 24.62 -1.37 -10.81
N GLY A 18 24.55 -0.25 -11.51
CA GLY A 18 23.30 0.45 -11.84
C GLY A 18 22.16 -0.53 -12.16
N GLY A 19 21.23 -0.64 -11.22
CA GLY A 19 20.15 -1.63 -11.24
C GLY A 19 18.81 -0.92 -11.38
N SER A 20 17.84 -1.61 -11.97
CA SER A 20 16.44 -1.16 -11.95
C SER A 20 15.57 -2.17 -11.24
N TYR A 21 14.55 -1.69 -10.53
CA TYR A 21 13.52 -2.52 -9.90
C TYR A 21 12.17 -1.83 -10.03
N LEU A 22 11.09 -2.58 -9.84
CA LEU A 22 9.76 -2.00 -9.73
C LEU A 22 9.49 -1.63 -8.26
N ASP A 23 9.15 -0.37 -8.05
CA ASP A 23 8.63 0.12 -6.77
C ASP A 23 7.12 0.00 -6.75
N TRP A 24 6.61 -0.90 -5.91
CA TRP A 24 5.20 -1.24 -5.76
C TRP A 24 4.58 -0.46 -4.63
N SER A 25 3.45 0.18 -4.93
CA SER A 25 2.71 0.99 -3.96
C SER A 25 1.21 0.82 -4.14
N THR A 26 0.47 1.02 -3.05
CA THR A 26 -0.96 1.29 -3.14
C THR A 26 -1.17 2.79 -3.18
N HIS A 27 -2.07 3.23 -4.05
CA HIS A 27 -2.59 4.58 -4.11
C HIS A 27 -4.03 4.56 -3.58
N ILE A 28 -4.26 5.35 -2.54
CA ILE A 28 -5.53 5.45 -1.83
C ILE A 28 -6.15 6.78 -2.21
N ARG A 29 -7.41 6.76 -2.64
CA ARG A 29 -8.21 7.95 -2.90
C ARG A 29 -9.55 7.80 -2.19
N VAL A 30 -10.03 8.84 -1.50
CA VAL A 30 -11.31 8.80 -0.78
C VAL A 30 -11.85 10.20 -0.57
N LYS A 31 -13.17 10.38 -0.47
CA LYS A 31 -13.72 11.68 -0.05
C LYS A 31 -13.32 11.97 1.38
N LYS A 32 -12.86 13.19 1.63
CA LYS A 32 -12.36 13.61 2.95
C LYS A 32 -13.39 13.39 4.07
N HIS A 33 -14.67 13.59 3.77
CA HIS A 33 -15.76 13.53 4.74
C HIS A 33 -16.63 12.27 4.61
N GLU A 34 -16.15 11.25 3.87
CA GLU A 34 -16.90 10.00 3.60
C GLU A 34 -17.56 9.43 4.87
N PHE A 35 -16.79 9.38 5.96
CA PHE A 35 -17.22 8.77 7.22
C PHE A 35 -17.56 9.79 8.31
N GLY A 36 -17.72 11.06 7.98
CA GLY A 36 -18.16 12.13 8.90
C GLY A 36 -17.16 12.55 9.99
N GLU A 37 -16.07 11.81 10.18
CA GLU A 37 -14.99 12.06 11.13
C GLU A 37 -13.62 11.70 10.55
N SER A 38 -12.56 11.83 11.35
CA SER A 38 -11.22 11.41 10.94
C SER A 38 -11.13 9.88 10.96
N PHE A 39 -10.41 9.31 9.99
CA PHE A 39 -10.27 7.87 9.84
C PHE A 39 -8.92 7.50 9.25
N THR A 40 -8.57 6.23 9.38
CA THR A 40 -7.32 5.65 8.88
C THR A 40 -7.64 4.47 7.98
N VAL A 41 -7.05 4.48 6.77
CA VAL A 41 -7.08 3.34 5.84
C VAL A 41 -5.82 2.53 6.05
N PHE A 42 -5.95 1.29 6.49
CA PHE A 42 -4.85 0.36 6.76
C PHE A 42 -4.65 -0.56 5.56
N ILE A 43 -3.39 -0.79 5.19
CA ILE A 43 -2.99 -1.69 4.12
C ILE A 43 -2.22 -2.88 4.70
N PHE A 44 -2.62 -4.07 4.27
CA PHE A 44 -2.05 -5.34 4.69
C PHE A 44 -1.63 -6.19 3.49
N LEU A 45 -0.61 -7.02 3.68
CA LEU A 45 -0.24 -8.12 2.80
C LEU A 45 -0.27 -9.41 3.62
N GLY A 46 -1.38 -10.13 3.54
CA GLY A 46 -1.67 -11.35 4.29
C GLY A 46 -2.93 -11.23 5.15
N ASP A 47 -3.05 -12.12 6.14
CA ASP A 47 -4.22 -12.20 7.01
C ASP A 47 -4.34 -10.95 7.89
N VAL A 48 -5.56 -10.42 8.03
CA VAL A 48 -5.84 -9.25 8.88
C VAL A 48 -6.40 -9.75 10.21
N PRO A 49 -5.83 -9.37 11.37
CA PRO A 49 -6.40 -9.71 12.68
C PRO A 49 -7.84 -9.22 12.80
N GLU A 50 -8.68 -10.00 13.49
CA GLU A 50 -10.07 -9.59 13.76
C GLU A 50 -10.12 -8.41 14.74
N ASP A 51 -9.23 -8.40 15.74
CA ASP A 51 -9.12 -7.30 16.71
C ASP A 51 -8.43 -6.08 16.07
N PRO A 52 -9.12 -4.93 15.97
CA PRO A 52 -8.56 -3.70 15.40
C PRO A 52 -7.38 -3.11 16.17
N ASP A 53 -7.23 -3.45 17.45
CA ASP A 53 -6.11 -2.97 18.26
C ASP A 53 -4.81 -3.74 17.98
N GLU A 54 -4.90 -4.90 17.33
CA GLU A 54 -3.75 -5.69 16.89
C GLU A 54 -3.24 -5.29 15.50
N TRP A 55 -3.94 -4.41 14.77
CA TRP A 55 -3.62 -4.10 13.38
C TRP A 55 -2.21 -3.50 13.20
N TYR A 56 -1.81 -2.56 14.06
CA TYR A 56 -0.48 -1.92 13.96
C TYR A 56 0.68 -2.88 14.24
N SER A 57 0.46 -3.89 15.10
CA SER A 57 1.47 -4.90 15.44
C SER A 57 1.39 -6.13 14.54
N SER A 58 0.37 -6.22 13.68
CA SER A 58 0.16 -7.36 12.79
C SER A 58 1.37 -7.61 11.88
N PRO A 59 1.84 -8.87 11.74
CA PRO A 59 2.88 -9.21 10.78
C PRO A 59 2.49 -8.91 9.31
N SER A 60 1.20 -8.85 8.99
CA SER A 60 0.72 -8.52 7.64
C SER A 60 0.64 -7.01 7.39
N TYR A 61 0.70 -6.16 8.43
CA TYR A 61 0.60 -4.71 8.31
C TYR A 61 1.73 -4.12 7.46
N VAL A 62 1.39 -3.28 6.49
CA VAL A 62 2.34 -2.63 5.58
C VAL A 62 2.47 -1.14 5.87
N GLY A 63 1.36 -0.48 6.13
CA GLY A 63 1.28 0.95 6.37
C GLY A 63 -0.15 1.47 6.26
N ASP A 64 -0.32 2.78 6.43
CA ASP A 64 -1.63 3.39 6.55
C ASP A 64 -1.69 4.80 5.92
N HIS A 65 -2.92 5.26 5.66
CA HIS A 65 -3.21 6.64 5.27
C HIS A 65 -4.24 7.25 6.22
N ASN A 66 -3.84 8.33 6.91
CA ASN A 66 -4.67 9.03 7.88
C ASN A 66 -5.37 10.22 7.23
N VAL A 67 -6.70 10.23 7.28
CA VAL A 67 -7.54 11.33 6.82
C VAL A 67 -8.02 12.14 8.01
N MET A 68 -7.55 13.39 8.10
CA MET A 68 -7.88 14.30 9.20
C MET A 68 -9.01 15.24 8.81
N VAL A 69 -10.12 15.13 9.54
CA VAL A 69 -11.31 15.97 9.40
C VAL A 69 -11.36 16.96 10.56
N PHE A 70 -11.25 18.24 10.25
CA PHE A 70 -11.45 19.32 11.22
C PHE A 70 -12.85 19.89 11.05
N ARG A 71 -13.66 19.85 12.12
CA ARG A 71 -14.93 20.58 12.16
C ARG A 71 -14.63 22.06 12.34
N SER A 72 -14.58 22.85 11.27
CA SER A 72 -14.51 24.31 11.40
C SER A 72 -15.84 24.81 11.96
N GLY A 73 -15.80 25.43 13.14
CA GLY A 73 -16.99 25.95 13.80
C GLY A 73 -17.83 26.85 12.88
N GLY A 74 -19.06 26.42 12.58
CA GLY A 74 -20.14 27.26 12.07
C GLY A 74 -20.17 27.61 10.58
N VAL A 75 -19.10 27.39 9.80
CA VAL A 75 -19.13 27.68 8.35
C VAL A 75 -19.23 26.36 7.58
N LYS A 76 -20.40 26.10 6.97
CA LYS A 76 -20.55 25.05 5.96
C LYS A 76 -19.52 25.32 4.87
N ARG A 77 -18.50 24.46 4.78
CA ARG A 77 -17.50 24.58 3.71
C ARG A 77 -18.11 24.06 2.40
N PRO A 78 -17.80 24.68 1.25
CA PRO A 78 -18.21 24.19 -0.07
C PRO A 78 -17.56 22.84 -0.49
N GLU A 79 -16.76 22.20 0.35
CA GLU A 79 -15.86 21.08 -0.02
C GLU A 79 -16.30 19.71 0.53
N GLU A 80 -17.61 19.47 0.65
CA GLU A 80 -18.13 18.14 1.04
C GLU A 80 -17.68 17.03 0.08
N ASP A 81 -17.33 17.37 -1.18
CA ASP A 81 -16.87 16.43 -2.22
C ASP A 81 -15.36 16.46 -2.53
N SER A 82 -14.53 17.05 -1.66
CA SER A 82 -13.07 17.02 -1.87
C SER A 82 -12.50 15.61 -1.67
N PHE A 83 -11.73 15.13 -2.64
CA PHE A 83 -10.96 13.90 -2.52
C PHE A 83 -9.61 14.18 -1.88
N VAL A 84 -9.19 13.28 -0.99
CA VAL A 84 -7.82 13.19 -0.48
C VAL A 84 -7.15 11.96 -1.05
N GLN A 85 -5.81 12.00 -1.12
CA GLN A 85 -5.01 10.93 -1.69
C GLN A 85 -3.81 10.61 -0.79
N GLY A 86 -3.39 9.35 -0.81
CA GLY A 86 -2.24 8.83 -0.09
C GLY A 86 -1.56 7.69 -0.85
N VAL A 87 -0.32 7.41 -0.48
CA VAL A 87 0.47 6.31 -1.05
C VAL A 87 1.09 5.49 0.07
N VAL A 88 0.97 4.17 0.00
CA VAL A 88 1.65 3.23 0.92
C VAL A 88 2.60 2.35 0.11
N HIS A 89 3.89 2.49 0.38
CA HIS A 89 4.96 1.72 -0.28
C HIS A 89 5.03 0.29 0.25
N MET A 90 5.08 -0.69 -0.64
CA MET A 90 4.96 -2.12 -0.28
C MET A 90 6.27 -2.90 -0.38
N ASN A 91 7.28 -2.41 -1.11
CA ASN A 91 8.50 -3.18 -1.42
C ASN A 91 9.18 -3.80 -0.20
N LYS A 92 9.30 -3.06 0.92
CA LYS A 92 9.89 -3.60 2.15
C LYS A 92 9.11 -4.79 2.69
N ALA A 93 7.78 -4.72 2.67
CA ALA A 93 6.92 -5.81 3.12
C ALA A 93 6.97 -7.00 2.16
N ILE A 94 6.95 -6.76 0.84
CA ILE A 94 7.06 -7.81 -0.19
C ILE A 94 8.38 -8.57 -0.03
N VAL A 95 9.53 -7.88 0.01
CA VAL A 95 10.85 -8.52 0.13
C VAL A 95 10.98 -9.31 1.43
N ALA A 96 10.44 -8.79 2.54
CA ALA A 96 10.56 -9.43 3.84
C ALA A 96 9.68 -10.67 4.01
N ARG A 97 8.55 -10.77 3.29
CA ARG A 97 7.46 -11.70 3.64
C ARG A 97 7.05 -12.66 2.52
N SER A 98 7.24 -12.28 1.26
CA SER A 98 6.69 -13.03 0.12
C SER A 98 7.51 -14.27 -0.26
N GLY A 99 8.80 -14.32 0.08
CA GLY A 99 9.72 -15.33 -0.42
C GLY A 99 10.04 -15.21 -1.93
N LEU A 100 9.57 -14.14 -2.58
CA LEU A 100 9.85 -13.88 -4.00
C LEU A 100 11.32 -13.52 -4.21
N LEU A 101 11.86 -13.97 -5.34
CA LEU A 101 13.26 -13.75 -5.72
C LEU A 101 13.47 -12.45 -6.51
N SER A 102 12.40 -11.82 -6.97
CA SER A 102 12.43 -10.53 -7.68
C SER A 102 11.21 -9.68 -7.35
N LEU A 103 11.22 -8.45 -7.83
CA LEU A 103 10.09 -7.51 -7.77
C LEU A 103 9.42 -7.35 -9.14
N ASP A 104 9.60 -8.32 -10.03
CA ASP A 104 9.04 -8.27 -11.37
C ASP A 104 7.53 -8.52 -11.35
N GLU A 105 6.86 -7.99 -12.38
CA GLU A 105 5.40 -7.97 -12.47
C GLU A 105 4.78 -9.35 -12.47
N ASP A 106 5.39 -10.31 -13.16
CA ASP A 106 4.92 -11.69 -13.31
C ASP A 106 4.84 -12.45 -11.98
N VAL A 107 5.67 -12.09 -11.00
CA VAL A 107 5.68 -12.72 -9.67
C VAL A 107 5.00 -11.87 -8.60
N VAL A 108 5.07 -10.54 -8.69
CA VAL A 108 4.50 -9.65 -7.66
C VAL A 108 3.00 -9.46 -7.85
N VAL A 109 2.49 -9.38 -9.09
CA VAL A 109 1.05 -9.19 -9.33
C VAL A 109 0.22 -10.31 -8.70
N PRO A 110 0.50 -11.61 -8.96
CA PRO A 110 -0.28 -12.68 -8.34
C PRO A 110 -0.20 -12.68 -6.81
N TYR A 111 0.97 -12.33 -6.26
CA TYR A 111 1.15 -12.22 -4.81
C TYR A 111 0.30 -11.11 -4.20
N ILE A 112 0.26 -9.92 -4.81
CA ILE A 112 -0.56 -8.81 -4.32
C ILE A 112 -2.05 -9.12 -4.50
N GLU A 113 -2.46 -9.71 -5.63
CA GLU A 113 -3.86 -10.13 -5.85
C GLU A 113 -4.35 -11.07 -4.75
N GLU A 114 -3.52 -12.03 -4.34
CA GLU A 114 -3.87 -12.98 -3.29
C GLU A 114 -3.83 -12.35 -1.89
N LYS A 115 -2.81 -11.53 -1.59
CA LYS A 115 -2.49 -11.13 -0.21
C LYS A 115 -2.95 -9.73 0.16
N LEU A 116 -3.21 -8.85 -0.79
CA LEU A 116 -3.56 -7.46 -0.49
C LEU A 116 -4.93 -7.40 0.19
N ALA A 117 -4.96 -6.81 1.38
CA ALA A 117 -6.19 -6.49 2.09
C ALA A 117 -6.13 -5.05 2.63
N TRP A 118 -7.31 -4.45 2.82
CA TRP A 118 -7.43 -3.16 3.48
C TRP A 118 -8.61 -3.16 4.45
N ARG A 119 -8.51 -2.29 5.46
CA ARG A 119 -9.54 -2.00 6.44
C ARG A 119 -9.56 -0.52 6.76
N VAL A 120 -10.67 -0.03 7.29
CA VAL A 120 -10.81 1.35 7.72
C VAL A 120 -11.23 1.38 9.18
N ARG A 121 -10.56 2.25 9.96
CA ARG A 121 -10.92 2.53 11.36
C ARG A 121 -11.15 4.01 11.55
N THR A 122 -12.18 4.40 12.30
CA THR A 122 -12.37 5.77 12.74
C THR A 122 -11.44 6.10 13.91
N VAL A 123 -11.28 7.38 14.23
CA VAL A 123 -10.54 7.79 15.44
C VAL A 123 -11.25 7.35 16.73
N ALA A 124 -12.57 7.13 16.69
CA ALA A 124 -13.33 6.53 17.78
C ALA A 124 -13.05 5.02 17.99
N GLY A 125 -12.26 4.40 17.10
CA GLY A 125 -11.92 2.98 17.16
C GLY A 125 -12.91 2.06 16.45
N GLU A 126 -13.93 2.61 15.79
CA GLU A 126 -14.91 1.81 15.04
C GLU A 126 -14.31 1.30 13.73
N CYS A 127 -14.48 0.01 13.47
CA CYS A 127 -14.15 -0.58 12.18
C CYS A 127 -15.31 -0.43 11.22
N LEU A 128 -15.02 0.17 10.07
CA LEU A 128 -16.01 0.44 9.06
C LEU A 128 -16.08 -0.73 8.06
N GLU A 129 -17.29 -1.23 7.87
CA GLU A 129 -17.61 -2.13 6.77
C GLU A 129 -17.69 -1.31 5.48
N LEU A 130 -16.96 -1.76 4.45
CA LEU A 130 -16.94 -1.12 3.15
C LEU A 130 -17.96 -1.81 2.24
N ASP A 131 -18.71 -1.01 1.50
CA ASP A 131 -19.62 -1.49 0.46
C ASP A 131 -19.21 -0.96 -0.93
N GLU A 132 -19.98 -1.29 -1.97
CA GLU A 132 -19.74 -0.83 -3.34
C GLU A 132 -19.99 0.69 -3.52
N GLY A 133 -20.73 1.32 -2.59
CA GLY A 133 -21.09 2.73 -2.62
C GLY A 133 -20.00 3.64 -2.06
N THR A 134 -19.05 3.11 -1.29
CA THR A 134 -17.99 3.92 -0.69
C THR A 134 -17.15 4.66 -1.74
N SER A 135 -16.77 5.90 -1.44
CA SER A 135 -15.85 6.67 -2.29
C SER A 135 -14.39 6.24 -2.20
N LEU A 136 -14.04 5.34 -1.28
CA LEU A 136 -12.70 4.77 -1.17
C LEU A 136 -12.34 4.02 -2.45
N GLU A 137 -11.12 4.27 -2.93
CA GLU A 137 -10.53 3.58 -4.07
C GLU A 137 -9.06 3.27 -3.74
N VAL A 138 -8.77 2.00 -3.49
CA VAL A 138 -7.43 1.46 -3.35
C VAL A 138 -7.01 0.88 -4.69
N THR A 139 -5.99 1.49 -5.29
CA THR A 139 -5.39 1.05 -6.56
C THR A 139 -3.95 0.64 -6.33
N VAL A 140 -3.46 -0.33 -7.10
CA VAL A 140 -2.05 -0.74 -7.06
C VAL A 140 -1.35 -0.14 -8.27
N PHE A 141 -0.15 0.39 -8.06
CA PHE A 141 0.70 0.84 -9.15
C PHE A 141 2.16 0.50 -8.90
N SER A 142 2.93 0.43 -9.97
CA SER A 142 4.37 0.28 -9.93
C SER A 142 5.06 1.41 -10.69
N VAL A 143 6.21 1.85 -10.19
CA VAL A 143 7.12 2.76 -10.90
C VAL A 143 8.45 2.05 -11.12
N ARG A 144 9.01 2.14 -12.33
CA ARG A 144 10.38 1.65 -12.53
C ARG A 144 11.37 2.63 -11.93
N VAL A 145 12.12 2.20 -10.91
CA VAL A 145 13.20 2.96 -10.32
C VAL A 145 14.51 2.50 -10.93
N SER A 146 15.30 3.43 -11.47
CA SER A 146 16.62 3.14 -12.00
C SER A 146 17.68 3.87 -11.20
N MET A 147 18.61 3.09 -10.63
CA MET A 147 19.75 3.60 -9.89
C MET A 147 20.90 3.86 -10.88
N GLY A 148 21.42 5.09 -10.88
CA GLY A 148 22.68 5.35 -11.57
C GLY A 148 23.88 4.69 -10.85
N PRO A 149 25.11 4.88 -11.34
CA PRO A 149 26.29 4.27 -10.76
C PRO A 149 26.47 4.67 -9.29
N ILE A 150 26.56 3.67 -8.39
CA ILE A 150 26.74 3.90 -6.95
C ILE A 150 28.09 4.60 -6.63
N SER A 151 29.03 4.60 -7.57
CA SER A 151 30.32 5.28 -7.45
C SER A 151 30.23 6.80 -7.34
N ASP A 152 29.09 7.41 -7.68
CA ASP A 152 28.86 8.85 -7.55
C ASP A 152 27.80 9.13 -6.46
N PRO A 153 28.19 9.73 -5.32
CA PRO A 153 27.27 10.03 -4.21
C PRO A 153 26.25 11.13 -4.52
N SER A 154 26.39 11.86 -5.63
CA SER A 154 25.42 12.84 -6.10
C SER A 154 24.33 12.25 -7.00
N THR A 155 24.49 10.98 -7.38
CA THR A 155 23.50 10.27 -8.21
C THR A 155 22.23 10.02 -7.41
N ILE A 156 21.14 10.64 -7.84
CA ILE A 156 19.80 10.35 -7.33
C ILE A 156 19.09 9.30 -8.20
N PRO A 157 18.18 8.50 -7.64
CA PRO A 157 17.37 7.57 -8.43
C PRO A 157 16.51 8.31 -9.45
N SER A 158 16.28 7.68 -10.61
CA SER A 158 15.30 8.13 -11.59
C SER A 158 14.06 7.26 -11.55
N HIS A 159 12.91 7.88 -11.80
CA HIS A 159 11.59 7.25 -11.77
C HIS A 159 10.97 7.28 -13.16
N GLY A 160 10.51 6.13 -13.65
CA GLY A 160 9.71 6.04 -14.87
C GLY A 160 8.24 6.45 -14.64
N GLU A 161 7.43 6.31 -15.68
CA GLU A 161 5.99 6.54 -15.58
C GLU A 161 5.30 5.48 -14.69
N PRO A 162 4.30 5.87 -13.88
CA PRO A 162 3.49 4.94 -13.12
C PRO A 162 2.68 4.02 -14.03
N ARG A 163 2.73 2.71 -13.75
CA ARG A 163 1.83 1.71 -14.34
C ARG A 163 0.80 1.28 -13.30
N TYR A 164 -0.48 1.50 -13.58
CA TYR A 164 -1.59 1.13 -12.70
C TYR A 164 -2.14 -0.26 -13.04
N TYR A 165 -2.47 -1.03 -12.00
CA TYR A 165 -3.01 -2.39 -12.05
C TYR A 165 -4.40 -2.43 -11.42
N HIS A 166 -5.37 -1.74 -12.03
CA HIS A 166 -6.73 -1.63 -11.50
C HIS A 166 -7.40 -3.01 -11.27
N HIS A 167 -7.09 -4.00 -12.10
CA HIS A 167 -7.67 -5.34 -11.98
C HIS A 167 -7.36 -6.03 -10.64
N ILE A 168 -6.27 -5.68 -9.95
CA ILE A 168 -5.89 -6.30 -8.67
C ILE A 168 -6.93 -6.06 -7.57
N THR A 169 -7.59 -4.90 -7.60
CA THR A 169 -8.57 -4.50 -6.58
C THR A 169 -9.97 -4.33 -7.13
N ALA A 170 -10.16 -4.44 -8.44
CA ALA A 170 -11.46 -4.29 -9.09
C ALA A 170 -12.49 -5.31 -8.54
N GLY A 171 -13.71 -4.84 -8.32
CA GLY A 171 -14.82 -5.65 -7.80
C GLY A 171 -14.77 -5.92 -6.29
N ARG A 172 -13.78 -5.40 -5.57
CA ARG A 172 -13.72 -5.45 -4.10
C ARG A 172 -14.25 -4.13 -3.51
N PRO A 173 -14.98 -4.14 -2.39
CA PRO A 173 -15.42 -2.90 -1.73
C PRO A 173 -14.26 -1.97 -1.40
N GLY A 174 -14.35 -0.72 -1.85
CA GLY A 174 -13.25 0.26 -1.74
C GLY A 174 -12.08 0.03 -2.72
N GLY A 175 -12.22 -0.85 -3.71
CA GLY A 175 -11.22 -1.16 -4.73
C GLY A 175 -11.34 -0.31 -5.99
N ALA A 176 -10.50 -0.59 -6.99
CA ALA A 176 -10.45 0.16 -8.24
C ALA A 176 -11.79 0.13 -9.00
N ARG A 177 -12.17 1.27 -9.59
CA ARG A 177 -13.40 1.38 -10.39
C ARG A 177 -13.10 1.14 -11.88
N PRO A 178 -14.06 0.60 -12.67
CA PRO A 178 -13.95 0.58 -14.12
C PRO A 178 -13.79 2.02 -14.65
N GLN A 179 -12.81 2.24 -15.53
CA GLN A 179 -12.63 3.51 -16.23
C GLN A 179 -13.53 3.59 -17.47
#